data_AF-A0A960WS61-F1
#
_entry.id   AF-A0A960WS61-F1
#
_cell.length_a   1.000
_cell.length_b   1.000
_cell.length_c   1.000
_cell.angle_alpha   90.00
_cell.angle_beta   90.00
_cell.angle_gamma   90.00
#
_symmetry.space_group_name_H-M   'P 1'
#
loop_
_entity.id
_entity.type
_entity.pdbx_description
1 polymer ?
#
loop_
_entity_poly.entity_id
_entity_poly.type
_entity_poly.pdbx_seq_one_letter_code
_entity_poly.pdbx_strand_id
1 'polypeptide(L)'
;MRAFDKWLLPYLLRRRPAGANPTHVFIAVCDHFEPLHDTDKAGALRRLGIWRERFPRSIEAFRDTGGHPPKHTFFYPVEQYDPDLLAPIADLCHETGSEVEIHLHHDRDTPGGLREALEQGKEDLSRHGLLCRDPSGRTRFAFIHGNWALNNTHPEGRGCGVDEEIGLLRESGCYADFTMPSARSPTQSKDVNRITYLADLPRHRGYAASIEASAG
;
A
#
# COMPACT_ATOMS: atom_id res chain seq x y z
N MET A 1 15.49 -15.11 -15.67
CA MET A 1 14.26 -14.48 -15.12
C MET A 1 14.27 -14.68 -13.60
N ARG A 2 13.83 -13.69 -12.80
CA ARG A 2 13.92 -13.72 -11.32
C ARG A 2 12.66 -14.36 -10.70
N ALA A 3 12.79 -15.10 -9.58
CA ALA A 3 11.70 -15.69 -8.78
C ALA A 3 10.71 -16.60 -9.55
N PHE A 4 11.18 -17.24 -10.62
CA PHE A 4 10.37 -18.07 -11.53
C PHE A 4 9.69 -19.24 -10.83
N ASP A 5 10.33 -19.80 -9.82
CA ASP A 5 9.81 -20.82 -8.91
C ASP A 5 8.53 -20.40 -8.19
N LYS A 6 8.34 -19.09 -7.96
CA LYS A 6 7.16 -18.54 -7.28
C LYS A 6 6.03 -18.16 -8.23
N TRP A 7 6.34 -17.61 -9.41
CA TRP A 7 5.30 -17.05 -10.30
C TRP A 7 4.99 -17.86 -11.56
N LEU A 8 5.90 -18.71 -12.07
CA LEU A 8 5.65 -19.39 -13.34
C LEU A 8 4.43 -20.31 -13.24
N LEU A 9 4.43 -21.21 -12.25
CA LEU A 9 3.37 -22.20 -12.16
C LEU A 9 1.99 -21.53 -11.98
N PRO A 10 1.81 -20.56 -11.06
CA PRO A 10 0.58 -19.77 -11.01
C PRO A 10 0.24 -19.07 -12.34
N TYR A 11 1.23 -18.49 -13.03
CA TYR A 11 1.01 -17.82 -14.31
C TYR A 11 0.54 -18.77 -15.42
N LEU A 12 1.10 -19.98 -15.51
CA LEU A 12 0.71 -20.99 -16.49
C LEU A 12 -0.67 -21.59 -16.19
N LEU A 13 -1.01 -21.73 -14.90
CA LEU A 13 -2.29 -22.29 -14.46
C LEU A 13 -3.42 -21.25 -14.42
N ARG A 14 -3.14 -19.96 -14.67
CA ARG A 14 -4.16 -18.91 -14.58
C ARG A 14 -5.26 -19.10 -15.61
N ARG A 15 -6.51 -18.92 -15.19
CA ARG A 15 -7.66 -18.88 -16.10
C ARG A 15 -7.61 -17.58 -16.90
N ARG A 16 -7.67 -17.68 -18.22
CA ARG A 16 -7.86 -16.50 -19.07
C ARG A 16 -9.35 -16.16 -19.13
N PRO A 17 -9.73 -14.88 -19.00
CA PRO A 17 -11.11 -14.49 -19.24
C PRO A 17 -11.54 -14.93 -20.63
N ALA A 18 -12.74 -15.51 -20.74
CA ALA A 18 -13.32 -15.92 -22.01
C ALA A 18 -14.22 -14.81 -22.56
N GLY A 19 -14.01 -14.41 -23.81
CA GLY A 19 -14.87 -13.48 -24.54
C GLY A 19 -14.34 -12.05 -24.67
N ALA A 20 -14.96 -11.30 -25.58
CA ALA A 20 -14.65 -9.91 -25.90
C ALA A 20 -15.76 -8.98 -25.37
N ASN A 21 -16.04 -9.05 -24.07
CA ASN A 21 -16.99 -8.15 -23.44
C ASN A 21 -16.32 -6.79 -23.16
N PRO A 22 -17.07 -5.68 -23.19
CA PRO A 22 -16.58 -4.41 -22.68
C PRO A 22 -16.01 -4.60 -21.27
N THR A 23 -14.71 -4.34 -21.10
CA THR A 23 -13.97 -4.58 -19.86
C THR A 23 -13.44 -3.25 -19.36
N HIS A 24 -13.77 -2.90 -18.12
CA HIS A 24 -13.13 -1.78 -17.43
C HIS A 24 -11.74 -2.21 -16.96
N VAL A 25 -10.72 -1.48 -17.40
CA VAL A 25 -9.33 -1.73 -17.02
C VAL A 25 -8.91 -0.66 -16.02
N PHE A 26 -8.52 -1.11 -14.83
CA PHE A 26 -7.88 -0.26 -13.82
C PHE A 26 -6.39 -0.56 -13.82
N ILE A 27 -5.57 0.48 -13.84
CA ILE A 27 -4.11 0.38 -13.74
C ILE A 27 -3.71 1.06 -12.44
N ALA A 28 -3.10 0.30 -11.54
CA ALA A 28 -2.54 0.80 -10.30
C ALA A 28 -1.05 0.49 -10.27
N VAL A 29 -0.25 1.48 -9.87
CA VAL A 29 1.17 1.31 -9.54
C VAL A 29 1.27 1.57 -8.05
N CYS A 30 1.55 0.51 -7.29
CA CYS A 30 1.70 0.56 -5.84
C CYS A 30 3.16 0.29 -5.53
N ASP A 31 3.81 1.22 -4.83
CA ASP A 31 5.21 1.12 -4.46
C ASP A 31 5.44 1.83 -3.12
N HIS A 32 6.55 1.52 -2.46
CA HIS A 32 6.98 2.22 -1.25
C HIS A 32 7.37 3.65 -1.61
N PHE A 33 6.67 4.65 -1.08
CA PHE A 33 7.04 6.04 -1.28
C PHE A 33 7.88 6.53 -0.10
N GLU A 34 9.21 6.50 -0.23
CA GLU A 34 10.17 6.85 0.83
C GLU A 34 11.00 8.10 0.48
N PRO A 35 10.52 9.32 0.78
CA PRO A 35 11.24 10.56 0.45
C PRO A 35 12.67 10.61 1.00
N LEU A 36 12.89 10.04 2.19
CA LEU A 36 14.15 10.04 2.92
C LEU A 36 15.08 8.87 2.56
N HIS A 37 14.68 7.98 1.65
CA HIS A 37 15.52 6.83 1.28
C HIS A 37 16.89 7.28 0.73
N ASP A 38 17.98 6.86 1.39
CA ASP A 38 19.36 7.24 1.05
C ASP A 38 19.58 8.75 0.91
N THR A 39 18.87 9.57 1.70
CA THR A 39 19.03 11.02 1.66
C THR A 39 18.62 11.71 2.95
N ASP A 40 18.98 12.99 3.10
CA ASP A 40 18.55 13.84 4.21
C ASP A 40 17.26 14.60 3.87
N LYS A 41 16.74 15.37 4.83
CA LYS A 41 15.54 16.20 4.63
C LYS A 41 15.67 17.15 3.44
N ALA A 42 16.84 17.75 3.24
CA ALA A 42 17.07 18.65 2.11
C ALA A 42 16.99 17.90 0.76
N GLY A 43 17.52 16.68 0.69
CA GLY A 43 17.38 15.80 -0.48
C GLY A 43 15.95 15.32 -0.71
N ALA A 44 15.23 14.95 0.35
CA ALA A 44 13.81 14.62 0.27
C ALA A 44 12.99 15.79 -0.30
N LEU A 45 13.19 17.02 0.21
CA LEU A 45 12.52 18.22 -0.31
C LEU A 45 12.84 18.48 -1.79
N ARG A 46 14.09 18.26 -2.23
CA ARG A 46 14.44 18.36 -3.66
C ARG A 46 13.67 17.33 -4.51
N ARG A 47 13.56 16.08 -4.04
CA ARG A 47 12.78 15.03 -4.72
C ARG A 47 11.29 15.37 -4.79
N LEU A 48 10.72 15.88 -3.70
CA LEU A 48 9.33 16.34 -3.65
C LEU A 48 9.09 17.52 -4.60
N GLY A 49 10.05 18.43 -4.73
CA GLY A 49 10.01 19.51 -5.72
C GLY A 49 9.89 19.00 -7.16
N ILE A 50 10.60 17.90 -7.49
CA ILE A 50 10.48 17.25 -8.80
C ILE A 50 9.08 16.67 -9.01
N TRP A 51 8.51 16.01 -7.99
CA TRP A 51 7.14 15.49 -8.05
C TRP A 51 6.13 16.60 -8.31
N ARG A 52 6.18 17.66 -7.51
CA ARG A 52 5.29 18.82 -7.66
C ARG A 52 5.38 19.47 -9.03
N GLU A 53 6.58 19.60 -9.60
CA GLU A 53 6.74 20.23 -10.90
C GLU A 53 6.31 19.31 -12.07
N ARG A 54 6.72 18.04 -12.02
CA ARG A 54 6.65 17.14 -13.18
C ARG A 54 5.39 16.30 -13.21
N PHE A 55 4.87 15.87 -12.07
CA PHE A 55 3.75 14.94 -12.04
C PHE A 55 2.47 15.54 -12.65
N PRO A 56 1.99 16.74 -12.25
CA PRO A 56 0.80 17.35 -12.87
C PRO A 56 0.92 17.50 -14.40
N ARG A 57 2.08 17.96 -14.88
CA ARG A 57 2.37 18.09 -16.33
C ARG A 57 2.37 16.75 -17.05
N SER A 58 2.85 15.68 -16.40
CA SER A 58 2.93 14.36 -17.00
C SER A 58 1.56 13.69 -17.19
N ILE A 59 0.56 14.08 -16.39
CA ILE A 59 -0.80 13.51 -16.43
C ILE A 59 -1.79 14.40 -17.18
N GLU A 60 -1.44 15.66 -17.45
CA GLU A 60 -2.34 16.70 -17.98
C GLU A 60 -3.02 16.31 -19.31
N ALA A 61 -2.33 15.59 -20.19
CA ALA A 61 -2.85 15.21 -21.51
C ALA A 61 -3.80 14.00 -21.49
N PHE A 62 -3.92 13.29 -20.36
CA PHE A 62 -4.64 12.01 -20.29
C PHE A 62 -5.95 12.14 -19.52
N ARG A 63 -7.00 11.46 -19.99
CA ARG A 63 -8.30 11.39 -19.30
C ARG A 63 -8.84 9.97 -19.36
N ASP A 64 -9.41 9.51 -18.24
CA ASP A 64 -10.17 8.28 -18.19
C ASP A 64 -11.59 8.47 -18.76
N THR A 65 -12.40 7.39 -18.76
CA THR A 65 -13.79 7.43 -19.23
C THR A 65 -14.70 8.36 -18.41
N GLY A 66 -14.31 8.70 -17.18
CA GLY A 66 -14.99 9.65 -16.31
C GLY A 66 -14.48 11.08 -16.45
N GLY A 67 -13.49 11.34 -17.32
CA GLY A 67 -12.90 12.66 -17.51
C GLY A 67 -11.87 13.05 -16.45
N HIS A 68 -11.33 12.10 -15.68
CA HIS A 68 -10.30 12.37 -14.67
C HIS A 68 -8.89 12.10 -15.22
N PRO A 69 -7.88 12.90 -14.85
CA PRO A 69 -6.49 12.56 -15.14
C PRO A 69 -6.04 11.34 -14.31
N PRO A 70 -4.96 10.66 -14.72
CA PRO A 70 -4.31 9.66 -13.88
C PRO A 70 -3.98 10.21 -12.48
N LYS A 71 -4.24 9.40 -11.45
CA LYS A 71 -3.95 9.71 -10.05
C LYS A 71 -2.81 8.85 -9.55
N HIS A 72 -2.09 9.32 -8.54
CA HIS A 72 -1.09 8.53 -7.84
C HIS A 72 -1.49 8.34 -6.38
N THR A 73 -1.17 7.18 -5.82
CA THR A 73 -1.37 6.89 -4.40
C THR A 73 0.00 6.76 -3.76
N PHE A 74 0.37 7.74 -2.92
CA PHE A 74 1.64 7.77 -2.21
C PHE A 74 1.51 6.98 -0.90
N PHE A 75 2.14 5.81 -0.82
CA PHE A 75 2.22 5.06 0.44
C PHE A 75 3.35 5.61 1.31
N TYR A 76 3.01 6.54 2.22
CA TYR A 76 3.96 7.33 3.01
C TYR A 76 4.34 6.65 4.34
N PRO A 77 5.65 6.55 4.70
CA PRO A 77 6.11 5.94 5.94
C PRO A 77 5.71 6.80 7.15
N VAL A 78 4.64 6.42 7.84
CA VAL A 78 4.06 7.24 8.92
C VAL A 78 4.98 7.36 10.14
N GLU A 79 5.90 6.41 10.34
CA GLU A 79 6.96 6.46 11.35
C GLU A 79 8.04 7.52 11.05
N GLN A 80 8.06 8.05 9.82
CA GLN A 80 8.94 9.14 9.37
C GLN A 80 8.15 10.43 9.15
N TYR A 81 7.05 10.63 9.89
CA TYR A 81 6.25 11.84 9.79
C TYR A 81 7.10 13.11 10.03
N ASP A 82 7.05 14.01 9.05
CA ASP A 82 7.59 15.35 9.14
C ASP A 82 6.62 16.29 8.41
N PRO A 83 6.05 17.31 9.08
CA PRO A 83 5.05 18.17 8.46
C PRO A 83 5.58 18.93 7.23
N ASP A 84 6.88 19.26 7.18
CA ASP A 84 7.48 19.97 6.05
C ASP A 84 7.66 19.06 4.83
N LEU A 85 7.74 17.74 5.03
CA LEU A 85 7.78 16.75 3.95
C LEU A 85 6.37 16.36 3.50
N LEU A 86 5.43 16.26 4.44
CA LEU A 86 4.07 15.83 4.12
C LEU A 86 3.23 16.93 3.47
N ALA A 87 3.36 18.19 3.92
CA ALA A 87 2.53 19.29 3.40
C ALA A 87 2.66 19.47 1.86
N PRO A 88 3.85 19.44 1.25
CA PRO A 88 3.97 19.52 -0.22
C PRO A 88 3.32 18.34 -0.97
N ILE A 89 3.24 17.17 -0.34
CA ILE A 89 2.55 15.99 -0.90
C ILE A 89 1.04 16.20 -0.81
N ALA A 90 0.56 16.72 0.33
CA ALA A 90 -0.86 17.04 0.51
C ALA A 90 -1.34 18.07 -0.52
N ASP A 91 -0.58 19.15 -0.73
CA ASP A 91 -0.86 20.15 -1.78
C ASP A 91 -0.99 19.48 -3.16
N LEU A 92 -0.05 18.60 -3.52
CA LEU A 92 -0.06 17.88 -4.79
C LEU A 92 -1.27 16.95 -4.91
N CYS A 93 -1.65 16.27 -3.84
CA CYS A 93 -2.83 15.42 -3.77
C CYS A 93 -4.11 16.23 -3.97
N HIS A 94 -4.25 17.38 -3.30
CA HIS A 94 -5.41 18.26 -3.46
C HIS A 94 -5.50 18.86 -4.87
N GLU A 95 -4.37 19.18 -5.51
CA GLU A 95 -4.34 19.69 -6.88
C GLU A 95 -4.70 18.63 -7.92
N THR A 96 -4.17 17.41 -7.79
CA THR A 96 -4.28 16.37 -8.82
C THR A 96 -5.40 15.35 -8.56
N GLY A 97 -6.01 15.40 -7.39
CA GLY A 97 -6.92 14.36 -6.91
C GLY A 97 -6.21 13.04 -6.59
N SER A 98 -4.87 13.08 -6.41
CA SER A 98 -4.04 11.97 -5.93
C SER A 98 -4.26 11.74 -4.43
N GLU A 99 -3.73 10.65 -3.90
CA GLU A 99 -4.04 10.14 -2.57
C GLU A 99 -2.75 9.85 -1.78
N VAL A 100 -2.83 9.89 -0.46
CA VAL A 100 -1.79 9.37 0.43
C VAL A 100 -2.41 8.24 1.24
N GLU A 101 -1.67 7.14 1.39
CA GLU A 101 -2.05 5.96 2.14
C GLU A 101 -0.91 5.53 3.07
N ILE A 102 -1.18 4.60 3.99
CA ILE A 102 -0.24 4.27 5.06
C ILE A 102 0.80 3.27 4.59
N HIS A 103 2.07 3.63 4.78
CA HIS A 103 3.19 2.72 4.79
C HIS A 103 3.83 2.72 6.18
N LEU A 104 4.26 1.55 6.65
CA LEU A 104 4.91 1.41 7.95
C LEU A 104 6.06 0.39 7.91
N HIS A 105 7.25 0.82 8.35
CA HIS A 105 8.31 -0.09 8.77
C HIS A 105 8.21 -0.34 10.27
N HIS A 106 8.29 -1.62 10.66
CA HIS A 106 8.42 -2.01 12.06
C HIS A 106 9.13 -3.36 12.18
N ASP A 107 9.86 -3.58 13.27
CA ASP A 107 10.59 -4.83 13.56
C ASP A 107 10.51 -5.11 15.06
N ARG A 108 10.27 -6.38 15.43
CA ARG A 108 10.06 -6.83 16.81
C ARG A 108 9.00 -6.01 17.57
N ASP A 109 7.99 -5.54 16.87
CA ASP A 109 6.88 -4.76 17.43
C ASP A 109 5.90 -5.65 18.21
N THR A 110 4.94 -5.01 18.88
CA THR A 110 3.86 -5.63 19.64
C THR A 110 2.51 -5.18 19.08
N PRO A 111 1.42 -5.92 19.34
CA PRO A 111 0.06 -5.49 18.97
C PRO A 111 -0.31 -4.09 19.47
N GLY A 112 0.23 -3.68 20.63
CA GLY A 112 0.01 -2.34 21.20
C GLY A 112 0.78 -1.26 20.44
N GLY A 113 2.06 -1.49 20.16
CA GLY A 113 2.91 -0.57 19.41
C GLY A 113 2.40 -0.34 17.98
N LEU A 114 1.98 -1.40 17.29
CA LEU A 114 1.39 -1.28 15.96
C LEU A 114 0.11 -0.42 15.98
N ARG A 115 -0.77 -0.61 16.97
CA ARG A 115 -1.98 0.22 17.10
C ARG A 115 -1.64 1.68 17.33
N GLU A 116 -0.70 1.95 18.22
CA GLU A 116 -0.24 3.32 18.50
C GLU A 116 0.32 3.98 17.23
N ALA A 117 1.18 3.29 16.49
CA ALA A 117 1.74 3.79 15.23
C ALA A 117 0.67 4.05 14.17
N LEU A 118 -0.32 3.15 14.03
CA LEU A 118 -1.42 3.33 13.07
C LEU A 118 -2.36 4.48 13.47
N GLU A 119 -2.70 4.62 14.75
CA GLU A 119 -3.52 5.74 15.21
C GLU A 119 -2.79 7.08 15.05
N GLN A 120 -1.52 7.15 15.44
CA GLN A 120 -0.71 8.36 15.28
C GLN A 120 -0.55 8.73 13.81
N GLY A 121 -0.22 7.76 12.95
CA GLY A 121 -0.10 7.96 11.50
C GLY A 121 -1.42 8.43 10.87
N LYS A 122 -2.56 7.85 11.25
CA LYS A 122 -3.87 8.34 10.80
C LYS A 122 -4.14 9.76 11.24
N GLU A 123 -3.82 10.12 12.48
CA GLU A 123 -4.00 11.47 12.99
C GLU A 123 -3.13 12.45 12.21
N ASP A 124 -1.86 12.14 12.02
CA ASP A 124 -0.90 12.99 11.31
C ASP A 124 -1.31 13.19 9.85
N LEU A 125 -1.67 12.13 9.12
CA LEU A 125 -2.18 12.29 7.76
C LEU A 125 -3.50 13.09 7.73
N SER A 126 -4.45 12.81 8.64
CA SER A 126 -5.75 13.50 8.69
C SER A 126 -5.61 15.01 8.95
N ARG A 127 -4.60 15.44 9.73
CA ARG A 127 -4.33 16.86 10.00
C ARG A 127 -4.01 17.66 8.73
N HIS A 128 -3.51 16.99 7.69
CA HIS A 128 -3.24 17.59 6.37
C HIS A 128 -4.42 17.46 5.40
N GLY A 129 -5.59 17.01 5.87
CA GLY A 129 -6.74 16.74 5.01
C GLY A 129 -6.54 15.55 4.09
N LEU A 130 -5.68 14.61 4.48
CA LEU A 130 -5.48 13.33 3.82
C LEU A 130 -6.31 12.24 4.49
N LEU A 131 -6.32 11.05 3.87
CA LEU A 131 -7.15 9.89 4.20
C LEU A 131 -8.66 10.13 4.07
N CYS A 132 -9.37 9.11 3.61
CA CYS A 132 -10.82 9.17 3.50
C CYS A 132 -11.49 8.75 4.81
N ARG A 133 -12.77 9.14 4.96
CA ARG A 133 -13.64 8.64 6.02
C ARG A 133 -14.79 7.88 5.39
N ASP A 134 -15.18 6.78 6.03
CA ASP A 134 -16.40 6.07 5.63
C ASP A 134 -17.67 6.82 6.12
N PRO A 135 -18.89 6.38 5.73
CA PRO A 135 -20.13 7.05 6.13
C PRO A 135 -20.37 7.14 7.64
N SER A 136 -19.68 6.34 8.46
CA SER A 136 -19.73 6.43 9.93
C SER A 136 -18.78 7.48 10.50
N GLY A 137 -17.96 8.11 9.65
CA GLY A 137 -16.93 9.09 10.04
C GLY A 137 -15.59 8.45 10.41
N ARG A 138 -15.46 7.12 10.32
CA ARG A 138 -14.22 6.40 10.64
C ARG A 138 -13.18 6.61 9.54
N THR A 139 -11.96 7.01 9.90
CA THR A 139 -10.83 7.12 8.97
C THR A 139 -10.48 5.74 8.39
N ARG A 140 -10.33 5.68 7.07
CA ARG A 140 -9.99 4.47 6.31
C ARG A 140 -8.69 4.70 5.55
N PHE A 141 -7.94 3.62 5.36
CA PHE A 141 -6.66 3.66 4.67
C PHE A 141 -6.35 2.34 3.96
N ALA A 142 -5.51 2.39 2.94
CA ALA A 142 -4.79 1.25 2.40
C ALA A 142 -3.41 1.15 3.05
N PHE A 143 -2.85 -0.05 3.06
CA PHE A 143 -1.60 -0.33 3.75
C PHE A 143 -0.55 -0.97 2.84
N ILE A 144 0.70 -0.57 3.03
CA ILE A 144 1.88 -1.29 2.57
C ILE A 144 2.81 -1.53 3.76
N HIS A 145 3.23 -2.77 3.95
CA HIS A 145 4.26 -3.11 4.93
C HIS A 145 5.66 -2.87 4.34
N GLY A 146 6.45 -2.01 4.98
CA GLY A 146 7.80 -1.65 4.51
C GLY A 146 8.82 -2.78 4.52
N ASN A 147 8.65 -3.73 5.45
CA ASN A 147 9.53 -4.90 5.60
C ASN A 147 8.92 -6.19 5.00
N TRP A 148 7.76 -6.09 4.36
CA TRP A 148 7.05 -7.18 3.68
C TRP A 148 6.64 -8.38 4.54
N ALA A 149 6.78 -8.32 5.86
CA ALA A 149 6.70 -9.48 6.75
C ALA A 149 5.37 -9.60 7.49
N LEU A 150 4.29 -9.25 6.80
CA LEU A 150 2.94 -9.14 7.36
C LEU A 150 2.51 -10.40 8.14
N ASN A 151 1.93 -10.24 9.33
CA ASN A 151 1.63 -11.32 10.30
C ASN A 151 2.90 -12.05 10.79
N ASN A 152 4.01 -11.33 10.91
CA ASN A 152 5.29 -11.88 11.36
C ASN A 152 5.73 -13.11 10.54
N THR A 153 5.53 -13.04 9.22
CA THR A 153 5.70 -14.19 8.30
C THR A 153 7.15 -14.45 7.89
N HIS A 154 8.09 -13.55 8.22
CA HIS A 154 9.50 -13.81 7.92
C HIS A 154 9.99 -15.02 8.73
N PRO A 155 10.66 -16.04 8.11
CA PRO A 155 11.03 -17.28 8.80
C PRO A 155 11.94 -17.10 10.02
N GLU A 156 12.69 -16.00 10.06
CA GLU A 156 13.57 -15.63 11.17
C GLU A 156 12.90 -14.71 12.21
N GLY A 157 11.61 -14.42 12.09
CA GLY A 157 10.86 -13.53 13.01
C GLY A 157 11.34 -12.07 12.99
N ARG A 158 11.70 -11.56 11.81
CA ARG A 158 12.19 -10.19 11.59
C ARG A 158 11.21 -9.38 10.73
N GLY A 159 11.30 -8.06 10.84
CA GLY A 159 10.58 -7.12 9.98
C GLY A 159 9.11 -6.95 10.31
N CYS A 160 8.65 -7.42 11.48
CA CYS A 160 7.29 -7.21 11.96
C CYS A 160 7.25 -7.40 13.49
N GLY A 161 7.02 -8.62 14.00
CA GLY A 161 6.87 -8.93 15.42
C GLY A 161 5.42 -9.18 15.87
N VAL A 162 4.45 -8.93 14.99
CA VAL A 162 3.01 -9.02 15.30
C VAL A 162 2.34 -10.13 14.49
N ASP A 163 1.88 -11.19 15.15
CA ASP A 163 1.37 -12.40 14.49
C ASP A 163 -0.03 -12.21 13.87
N GLU A 164 -0.83 -11.30 14.45
CA GLU A 164 -2.22 -11.00 14.10
C GLU A 164 -2.40 -9.68 13.31
N GLU A 165 -1.33 -9.15 12.71
CA GLU A 165 -1.27 -7.83 12.06
C GLU A 165 -2.43 -7.53 11.09
N ILE A 166 -2.83 -8.44 10.20
CA ILE A 166 -3.98 -8.27 9.28
C ILE A 166 -5.27 -7.92 10.05
N GLY A 167 -5.52 -8.63 11.15
CA GLY A 167 -6.69 -8.40 12.00
C GLY A 167 -6.64 -6.98 12.58
N LEU A 168 -5.46 -6.58 13.05
CA LEU A 168 -5.23 -5.25 13.62
C LEU A 168 -5.38 -4.14 12.59
N LEU A 169 -4.87 -4.34 11.39
CA LEU A 169 -5.04 -3.43 10.26
C LEU A 169 -6.54 -3.25 9.97
N ARG A 170 -7.30 -4.33 9.87
CA ARG A 170 -8.77 -4.28 9.64
C ARG A 170 -9.50 -3.56 10.79
N GLU A 171 -9.16 -3.87 12.03
CA GLU A 171 -9.66 -3.21 13.24
C GLU A 171 -9.30 -1.72 13.31
N SER A 172 -8.20 -1.31 12.69
CA SER A 172 -7.74 0.09 12.68
C SER A 172 -8.34 0.91 11.53
N GLY A 173 -8.95 0.24 10.53
CA GLY A 173 -9.64 0.89 9.40
C GLY A 173 -9.04 0.57 8.03
N CYS A 174 -8.04 -0.29 7.97
CA CYS A 174 -7.43 -0.72 6.71
C CYS A 174 -8.47 -1.40 5.81
N TYR A 175 -8.56 -0.98 4.55
CA TYR A 175 -9.48 -1.55 3.57
C TYR A 175 -8.81 -2.42 2.51
N ALA A 176 -7.49 -2.27 2.31
CA ALA A 176 -6.72 -3.06 1.35
C ALA A 176 -5.23 -3.09 1.73
N ASP A 177 -4.58 -4.22 1.48
CA ASP A 177 -3.14 -4.42 1.61
C ASP A 177 -2.52 -4.49 0.20
N PHE A 178 -1.40 -3.77 0.01
CA PHE A 178 -0.64 -3.70 -1.23
C PHE A 178 0.82 -4.13 -1.03
N THR A 179 1.12 -4.87 0.04
CA THR A 179 2.48 -5.30 0.38
C THR A 179 3.11 -6.24 -0.66
N MET A 180 2.29 -7.00 -1.39
CA MET A 180 2.76 -7.95 -2.40
C MET A 180 2.81 -7.31 -3.80
N PRO A 181 3.80 -7.68 -4.63
CA PRO A 181 4.80 -8.74 -4.43
C PRO A 181 6.03 -8.29 -3.61
N SER A 182 6.54 -9.16 -2.74
CA SER A 182 7.83 -9.01 -2.05
C SER A 182 8.93 -9.90 -2.65
N ALA A 183 8.94 -10.05 -3.97
CA ALA A 183 9.77 -11.03 -4.67
C ALA A 183 11.27 -10.93 -4.28
N ARG A 184 11.88 -12.10 -4.02
CA ARG A 184 13.19 -12.36 -3.38
C ARG A 184 13.16 -12.46 -1.86
N SER A 185 12.18 -11.86 -1.19
CA SER A 185 11.93 -12.14 0.23
C SER A 185 11.38 -13.56 0.42
N PRO A 186 11.72 -14.26 1.51
CA PRO A 186 11.00 -15.46 1.92
C PRO A 186 9.52 -15.18 2.24
N THR A 187 9.14 -13.92 2.48
CA THR A 187 7.76 -13.51 2.79
C THR A 187 6.83 -13.45 1.57
N GLN A 188 7.36 -13.56 0.34
CA GLN A 188 6.54 -13.54 -0.88
C GLN A 188 5.50 -14.66 -0.84
N SER A 189 4.23 -14.28 -0.92
CA SER A 189 3.10 -15.20 -0.98
C SER A 189 3.09 -16.04 -2.26
N LYS A 190 2.33 -17.14 -2.24
CA LYS A 190 2.08 -17.98 -3.43
C LYS A 190 1.06 -17.37 -4.39
N ASP A 191 0.30 -16.38 -3.93
CA ASP A 191 -0.67 -15.67 -4.76
C ASP A 191 0.05 -14.66 -5.64
N VAL A 192 0.00 -14.91 -6.94
CA VAL A 192 0.63 -14.06 -7.95
C VAL A 192 -0.40 -13.74 -9.02
N ASN A 193 -0.47 -12.46 -9.40
CA ASN A 193 -1.43 -11.94 -10.39
C ASN A 193 -2.90 -12.22 -10.02
N ARG A 194 -3.23 -12.12 -8.72
CA ARG A 194 -4.59 -12.33 -8.20
C ARG A 194 -4.91 -11.23 -7.18
N ILE A 195 -6.16 -10.82 -7.15
CA ILE A 195 -6.73 -10.04 -6.05
C ILE A 195 -7.41 -11.05 -5.13
N THR A 196 -7.15 -10.96 -3.84
CA THR A 196 -7.65 -11.95 -2.88
C THR A 196 -8.20 -11.30 -1.64
N TYR A 197 -9.28 -11.85 -1.11
CA TYR A 197 -9.71 -11.59 0.25
C TYR A 197 -8.86 -12.41 1.21
N LEU A 198 -8.31 -11.76 2.24
CA LEU A 198 -7.57 -12.45 3.28
C LEU A 198 -8.56 -12.93 4.33
N ALA A 199 -8.54 -14.23 4.62
CA ALA A 199 -9.28 -14.75 5.76
C ALA A 199 -8.59 -14.30 7.06
N ASP A 200 -9.41 -13.91 8.03
CA ASP A 200 -8.96 -13.63 9.39
C ASP A 200 -8.61 -14.95 10.07
N LEU A 201 -7.34 -15.34 9.95
CA LEU A 201 -6.86 -16.65 10.39
C LEU A 201 -6.08 -16.58 11.69
N PRO A 202 -6.02 -17.71 12.44
CA PRO A 202 -5.10 -17.87 13.56
C PRO A 202 -3.63 -17.64 13.15
N ARG A 203 -2.81 -17.26 14.15
CA ARG A 203 -1.39 -16.83 14.08
C ARG A 203 -0.53 -17.38 12.93
N HIS A 204 0.38 -16.52 12.43
CA HIS A 204 1.43 -16.81 11.42
C HIS A 204 0.94 -17.29 10.05
N ARG A 205 -0.36 -17.18 9.76
CA ARG A 205 -0.89 -17.63 8.48
C ARG A 205 -0.93 -16.56 7.42
N GLY A 206 -0.75 -15.26 7.71
CA GLY A 206 -0.64 -14.19 6.71
C GLY A 206 -1.50 -14.41 5.45
N TYR A 207 -0.83 -14.62 4.31
CA TYR A 207 -1.45 -14.89 3.00
C TYR A 207 -1.85 -16.35 2.73
N ALA A 208 -1.69 -17.28 3.68
CA ALA A 208 -1.85 -18.72 3.48
C ALA A 208 -3.31 -19.20 3.36
N ALA A 209 -4.31 -18.38 3.72
CA ALA A 209 -5.69 -18.60 3.29
C ALA A 209 -6.28 -17.33 2.70
N SER A 210 -5.84 -17.05 1.49
CA SER A 210 -6.47 -16.11 0.60
C SER A 210 -7.60 -16.80 -0.18
N ILE A 211 -8.68 -16.07 -0.44
CA ILE A 211 -9.77 -16.49 -1.32
C ILE A 211 -9.75 -15.55 -2.51
N GLU A 212 -9.74 -16.10 -3.73
CA GLU A 212 -9.76 -15.28 -4.94
C GLU A 212 -10.99 -14.38 -4.98
N ALA A 213 -10.76 -13.09 -5.20
CA ALA A 213 -11.85 -12.16 -5.42
C ALA A 213 -12.44 -12.41 -6.82
N SER A 214 -13.76 -12.55 -6.88
CA SER A 214 -14.52 -12.64 -8.12
C SER A 214 -15.36 -11.37 -8.28
N ALA A 215 -15.33 -10.77 -9.47
CA ALA A 215 -16.38 -9.85 -9.88
C ALA A 215 -17.67 -10.66 -10.10
N GLY A 216 -18.77 -10.24 -9.46
CA GLY A 216 -20.10 -10.79 -9.67
C GLY A 216 -20.72 -10.33 -10.99
#